data_AF-Q8PS30-F1
#
_entry.id   AF-Q8PS30-F1
#
_cell.length_a   1.000
_cell.length_b   1.000
_cell.length_c   1.000
_cell.angle_alpha   90.00
_cell.angle_beta   90.00
_cell.angle_gamma   90.00
#
_symmetry.space_group_name_H-M   'P 1'
#
loop_
_entity.id
_entity.type
_entity.pdbx_description
1 polymer ?
#
loop_
_entity_poly.entity_id
_entity_poly.type
_entity_poly.pdbx_seq_one_letter_code
_entity_poly.pdbx_strand_id
1 'polypeptide(L)'
;MISTLILFLALLIVYLFIKYIKLKGRVESRARDLYESWQAREMDRQVSEKADTLFRTWKLDEEKKIRQDAIKKSEAVIRGKVTEHLIPYFPDFEYNPKDARFLGTPVDFIVFDGLSEGAMNKVVFVEVKSGKTGALSQREKLVRECINRGKVSYEIIHNRE
;
A
#
# COMPACT_ATOMS: atom_id res chain seq x y z
N MET A 1 -6.61 -55.49 78.83
CA MET A 1 -7.00 -55.91 77.47
C MET A 1 -7.96 -54.93 76.80
N ILE A 2 -9.03 -54.47 77.47
CA ILE A 2 -9.99 -53.51 76.88
C ILE A 2 -9.33 -52.13 76.64
N SER A 3 -8.61 -51.57 77.62
CA SER A 3 -7.97 -50.24 77.47
C SER A 3 -6.90 -50.18 76.38
N THR A 4 -6.14 -51.27 76.19
CA THR A 4 -5.14 -51.38 75.11
C THR A 4 -5.79 -51.47 73.72
N LEU A 5 -6.95 -52.14 73.62
CA LEU A 5 -7.73 -52.20 72.39
C LEU A 5 -8.32 -50.82 72.03
N ILE A 6 -8.83 -50.09 73.01
CA ILE A 6 -9.33 -48.71 72.83
C ILE A 6 -8.21 -47.78 72.35
N LEU A 7 -7.02 -47.88 72.95
CA LEU A 7 -5.86 -47.08 72.53
C LEU A 7 -5.46 -47.38 71.07
N PHE A 8 -5.41 -48.65 70.69
CA PHE A 8 -5.08 -49.05 69.32
C PHE A 8 -6.13 -48.57 68.31
N LEU A 9 -7.41 -48.65 68.66
CA LEU A 9 -8.51 -48.16 67.83
C LEU A 9 -8.44 -46.63 67.66
N ALA A 10 -8.13 -45.90 68.74
CA ALA A 10 -7.96 -44.45 68.70
C ALA A 10 -6.78 -44.05 67.80
N LEU A 11 -5.64 -44.73 67.92
CA LEU A 11 -4.47 -44.50 67.05
C LEU A 11 -4.78 -44.81 65.58
N LEU A 12 -5.54 -45.89 65.31
CA LEU A 12 -5.98 -46.23 63.96
C LEU A 12 -6.90 -45.14 63.38
N ILE A 13 -7.86 -44.64 64.16
CA ILE A 13 -8.76 -43.56 63.73
C ILE A 13 -7.97 -42.28 63.42
N VAL A 14 -7.02 -41.90 64.29
CA VAL A 14 -6.16 -40.73 64.06
C VAL A 14 -5.31 -40.91 62.80
N TYR A 15 -4.73 -42.10 62.60
CA TYR A 15 -3.98 -42.42 61.39
C TYR A 15 -4.85 -42.31 60.12
N LEU A 16 -6.05 -42.89 60.14
CA LEU A 16 -6.99 -42.83 59.02
C LEU A 16 -7.45 -41.38 58.75
N PHE A 17 -7.67 -40.59 59.80
CA PHE A 17 -8.04 -39.19 59.68
C PHE A 17 -6.93 -38.34 59.04
N ILE A 18 -5.68 -38.51 59.46
CA ILE A 18 -4.52 -37.85 58.84
C ILE A 18 -4.38 -38.28 57.37
N LYS A 19 -4.56 -39.58 57.07
CA LYS A 19 -4.50 -40.10 55.71
C LYS A 19 -5.63 -39.52 54.84
N TYR A 20 -6.84 -39.38 55.38
CA TYR A 20 -7.99 -38.77 54.71
C TYR A 20 -7.74 -37.29 54.40
N ILE A 21 -7.26 -36.50 55.37
CA ILE A 21 -6.93 -35.07 55.15
C ILE A 21 -5.85 -34.94 54.06
N LYS A 22 -4.78 -35.72 54.12
CA LYS A 22 -3.71 -35.71 53.10
C LYS A 22 -4.20 -36.12 51.72
N LEU A 23 -5.15 -37.06 51.64
CA LEU A 23 -5.72 -37.50 50.37
C LEU A 23 -6.65 -36.44 49.79
N LYS A 24 -7.56 -35.89 50.61
CA LYS A 24 -8.48 -34.82 50.21
C LYS A 24 -7.73 -33.57 49.75
N GLY A 25 -6.71 -33.12 50.49
CA GLY A 25 -5.89 -31.97 50.11
C GLY A 25 -5.14 -32.17 48.78
N ARG A 26 -4.63 -33.38 48.51
CA ARG A 26 -4.02 -33.70 47.20
C ARG A 26 -5.03 -33.67 46.06
N VAL A 27 -6.23 -34.19 46.26
CA VAL A 27 -7.30 -34.17 45.24
C VAL A 27 -7.73 -32.74 44.94
N GLU A 28 -7.91 -31.90 45.96
CA GLU A 28 -8.28 -30.48 45.78
C GLU A 28 -7.17 -29.66 45.10
N SER A 29 -5.90 -29.88 45.45
CA SER A 29 -4.77 -29.21 44.78
C SER A 29 -4.71 -29.60 43.31
N ARG A 30 -4.81 -30.90 43.02
CA ARG A 30 -4.74 -31.40 41.64
C ARG A 30 -5.94 -30.95 40.79
N ALA A 31 -7.12 -30.85 41.41
CA ALA A 31 -8.31 -30.30 40.75
C ALA A 31 -8.15 -28.80 40.45
N ARG A 32 -7.53 -28.02 41.35
CA ARG A 32 -7.18 -26.61 41.12
C ARG A 32 -6.18 -26.46 39.98
N ASP A 33 -5.07 -27.19 40.00
CA ASP A 33 -4.04 -27.11 38.94
C ASP A 33 -4.62 -27.49 37.56
N LEU A 34 -5.47 -28.53 37.52
CA LEU A 34 -6.17 -28.94 36.29
C LEU A 34 -7.16 -27.88 35.82
N TYR A 35 -7.88 -27.24 36.73
CA TYR A 35 -8.82 -26.17 36.40
C TYR A 35 -8.10 -24.93 35.88
N GLU A 36 -7.04 -24.47 36.56
CA GLU A 36 -6.25 -23.31 36.14
C GLU A 36 -5.57 -23.53 34.79
N SER A 37 -4.97 -24.71 34.58
CA SER A 37 -4.36 -25.05 33.30
C SER A 37 -5.37 -25.19 32.16
N TRP A 38 -6.56 -25.76 32.43
CA TRP A 38 -7.65 -25.79 31.48
C TRP A 38 -8.16 -24.38 31.15
N GLN A 39 -8.37 -23.54 32.16
CA GLN A 39 -8.85 -22.17 32.00
C GLN A 39 -7.86 -21.31 31.23
N ALA A 40 -6.55 -21.44 31.50
CA ALA A 40 -5.51 -20.73 30.78
C ALA A 40 -5.48 -21.12 29.29
N ARG A 41 -5.54 -22.42 28.98
CA ARG A 41 -5.58 -22.90 27.59
C ARG A 41 -6.84 -22.44 26.85
N GLU A 42 -7.98 -22.49 27.52
CA GLU A 42 -9.25 -22.09 26.92
C GLU A 42 -9.29 -20.58 26.66
N MET A 43 -8.76 -19.78 27.59
CA MET A 43 -8.60 -18.34 27.40
C MET A 43 -7.68 -18.02 26.23
N ASP A 44 -6.52 -18.68 26.16
CA ASP A 44 -5.54 -18.50 25.07
C ASP A 44 -6.14 -18.86 23.71
N ARG A 45 -6.87 -19.98 23.65
CA ARG A 45 -7.60 -20.41 22.45
C ARG A 45 -8.59 -19.34 21.99
N GLN A 46 -9.43 -18.83 22.90
CA GLN A 46 -10.43 -17.81 22.56
C GLN A 46 -9.80 -16.49 22.12
N VAL A 47 -8.71 -16.07 22.76
CA VAL A 47 -7.96 -14.87 22.37
C VAL A 47 -7.37 -15.06 20.98
N SER A 48 -6.72 -16.19 20.72
CA SER A 48 -6.13 -16.50 19.41
C SER A 48 -7.18 -16.53 18.30
N GLU A 49 -8.31 -17.21 18.53
CA GLU A 49 -9.39 -17.30 17.54
C GLU A 49 -9.98 -15.91 17.21
N LYS A 50 -10.17 -15.07 18.23
CA LYS A 50 -10.63 -13.69 18.02
C LYS A 50 -9.58 -12.84 17.31
N ALA A 51 -8.31 -12.96 17.68
CA ALA A 51 -7.22 -12.23 17.05
C ALA A 51 -7.11 -12.60 15.56
N ASP A 52 -7.17 -13.89 15.23
CA ASP A 52 -7.16 -14.38 13.85
C ASP A 52 -8.35 -13.86 13.04
N THR A 53 -9.53 -13.86 13.64
CA THR A 53 -10.75 -13.35 12.98
C THR A 53 -10.63 -11.87 12.69
N LEU A 54 -10.25 -11.08 13.70
CA LEU A 54 -10.06 -9.63 13.55
C LEU A 54 -8.97 -9.31 12.53
N PHE A 55 -7.85 -10.04 12.57
CA PHE A 55 -6.75 -9.87 11.64
C PHE A 55 -7.17 -10.18 10.20
N ARG A 56 -7.92 -11.26 9.97
CA ARG A 56 -8.46 -11.60 8.64
C ARG A 56 -9.38 -10.51 8.12
N THR A 57 -10.32 -10.03 8.94
CA THR A 57 -11.24 -8.96 8.55
C THR A 57 -10.49 -7.67 8.24
N TRP A 58 -9.58 -7.25 9.13
CA TRP A 58 -8.75 -6.07 8.92
C TRP A 58 -7.93 -6.18 7.63
N LYS A 59 -7.32 -7.34 7.37
CA LYS A 59 -6.51 -7.58 6.16
C LYS A 59 -7.35 -7.42 4.89
N LEU A 60 -8.56 -7.98 4.86
CA LEU A 60 -9.46 -7.87 3.71
C LEU A 60 -9.88 -6.42 3.45
N ASP A 61 -10.23 -5.69 4.51
CA ASP A 61 -10.62 -4.28 4.42
C ASP A 61 -9.46 -3.41 3.96
N GLU A 62 -8.26 -3.64 4.49
CA GLU A 62 -7.07 -2.87 4.14
C GLU A 62 -6.60 -3.17 2.72
N GLU A 63 -6.63 -4.42 2.30
CA GLU A 63 -6.34 -4.81 0.91
C GLU A 63 -7.30 -4.11 -0.07
N LYS A 64 -8.59 -4.04 0.27
CA LYS A 64 -9.59 -3.33 -0.55
C LYS A 64 -9.25 -1.84 -0.66
N LYS A 65 -8.87 -1.17 0.44
CA LYS A 65 -8.46 0.24 0.41
C LYS A 65 -7.22 0.45 -0.45
N ILE A 66 -6.18 -0.38 -0.26
CA ILE A 66 -4.93 -0.31 -1.02
C ILE A 66 -5.22 -0.47 -2.52
N ARG A 67 -6.05 -1.44 -2.90
CA ARG A 67 -6.44 -1.66 -4.29
C ARG A 67 -7.18 -0.45 -4.87
N GLN A 68 -8.14 0.11 -4.13
CA GLN A 68 -8.90 1.27 -4.60
C GLN A 68 -8.00 2.51 -4.75
N ASP A 69 -7.09 2.75 -3.81
CA ASP A 69 -6.13 3.84 -3.89
C ASP A 69 -5.18 3.68 -5.09
N ALA A 70 -4.66 2.47 -5.30
CA ALA A 70 -3.81 2.16 -6.45
C ALA A 70 -4.53 2.40 -7.79
N ILE A 71 -5.79 1.99 -7.91
CA ILE A 71 -6.60 2.24 -9.11
C ILE A 71 -6.77 3.74 -9.35
N LYS A 72 -7.16 4.51 -8.33
CA LYS A 72 -7.36 5.96 -8.45
C LYS A 72 -6.09 6.69 -8.86
N LYS A 73 -4.96 6.33 -8.26
CA LYS A 73 -3.65 6.91 -8.60
C LYS A 73 -3.25 6.56 -10.04
N SER A 74 -3.43 5.30 -10.43
CA SER A 74 -3.14 4.85 -11.80
C SER A 74 -4.01 5.58 -12.82
N GLU A 75 -5.32 5.69 -12.56
CA GLU A 75 -6.27 6.38 -13.43
C GLU A 75 -5.87 7.85 -13.65
N ALA A 76 -5.52 8.56 -12.57
CA ALA A 76 -5.07 9.96 -12.67
C ALA A 76 -3.81 10.11 -13.54
N VAL A 77 -2.82 9.21 -13.35
CA VAL A 77 -1.59 9.21 -14.15
C VAL A 77 -1.87 8.88 -15.61
N ILE A 78 -2.67 7.85 -15.88
CA ILE A 78 -3.03 7.43 -17.24
C ILE A 78 -3.79 8.56 -17.95
N ARG A 79 -4.78 9.14 -17.27
CA ARG A 79 -5.55 10.26 -17.81
C ARG A 79 -4.66 11.45 -18.14
N GLY A 80 -3.69 11.79 -17.28
CA GLY A 80 -2.70 12.84 -17.55
C GLY A 80 -1.93 12.57 -18.85
N LYS A 81 -1.34 11.38 -18.97
CA LYS A 81 -0.58 10.97 -20.15
C LYS A 81 -1.41 10.95 -21.44
N VAL A 82 -2.64 10.45 -21.38
CA VAL A 82 -3.53 10.44 -22.56
C VAL A 82 -3.90 11.87 -22.94
N THR A 83 -4.19 12.72 -21.95
CA THR A 83 -4.52 14.12 -22.18
C THR A 83 -3.36 14.82 -22.89
N GLU A 84 -2.12 14.63 -22.44
CA GLU A 84 -0.92 15.17 -23.09
C GLU A 84 -0.88 14.85 -24.59
N HIS A 85 -1.20 13.62 -25.00
CA HIS A 85 -1.21 13.24 -26.42
C HIS A 85 -2.39 13.82 -27.21
N LEU A 86 -3.51 14.08 -26.55
CA LEU A 86 -4.74 14.58 -27.19
C LEU A 86 -4.86 16.10 -27.19
N ILE A 87 -3.97 16.83 -26.48
CA ILE A 87 -3.99 18.30 -26.42
C ILE A 87 -4.11 18.97 -27.78
N PRO A 88 -3.45 18.50 -28.87
CA PRO A 88 -3.58 19.15 -30.17
C PRO A 88 -5.03 19.25 -30.67
N TYR A 89 -5.93 18.38 -30.22
CA TYR A 89 -7.34 18.36 -30.62
C TYR A 89 -8.26 19.13 -29.67
N PHE A 90 -7.71 19.77 -28.63
CA PHE A 90 -8.51 20.52 -27.65
C PHE A 90 -8.70 21.97 -28.09
N PRO A 91 -9.80 22.65 -27.70
CA PRO A 91 -10.11 24.01 -28.14
C PRO A 91 -9.04 25.07 -27.82
N ASP A 92 -8.28 24.86 -26.75
CA ASP A 92 -7.25 25.81 -26.28
C ASP A 92 -5.92 25.66 -27.04
N PHE A 93 -5.80 24.68 -27.95
CA PHE A 93 -4.59 24.52 -28.76
C PHE A 93 -4.67 25.43 -29.99
N GLU A 94 -3.91 26.52 -29.95
CA GLU A 94 -3.96 27.60 -30.95
C GLU A 94 -3.43 27.20 -32.33
N TYR A 95 -2.82 26.01 -32.48
CA TYR A 95 -2.16 25.59 -33.70
C TYR A 95 -2.94 24.50 -34.45
N ASN A 96 -2.67 24.37 -35.74
CA ASN A 96 -3.23 23.27 -36.53
C ASN A 96 -2.68 21.91 -36.02
N PRO A 97 -3.54 20.94 -35.63
CA PRO A 97 -3.09 19.64 -35.14
C PRO A 97 -2.24 18.87 -36.17
N LYS A 98 -2.42 19.12 -37.47
CA LYS A 98 -1.63 18.48 -38.55
C LYS A 98 -0.16 18.89 -38.53
N ASP A 99 0.13 20.05 -37.94
CA ASP A 99 1.46 20.64 -37.85
C ASP A 99 2.17 20.33 -36.53
N ALA A 100 1.47 19.72 -35.58
CA ALA A 100 2.05 19.26 -34.32
C ALA A 100 2.68 17.87 -34.48
N ARG A 101 3.88 17.69 -33.92
CA ARG A 101 4.57 16.39 -33.79
C ARG A 101 4.88 16.14 -32.33
N PHE A 102 4.39 15.02 -31.83
CA PHE A 102 4.65 14.57 -30.46
C PHE A 102 6.09 14.05 -30.34
N LEU A 103 6.76 14.42 -29.25
CA LEU A 103 8.10 13.96 -28.86
C LEU A 103 8.10 13.38 -27.43
N GLY A 104 7.49 14.09 -26.47
CA GLY A 104 7.51 13.77 -25.04
C GLY A 104 8.61 14.50 -24.24
N THR A 105 8.69 14.24 -22.93
CA THR A 105 9.60 14.97 -22.02
C THR A 105 11.06 14.99 -22.51
N PRO A 106 11.75 16.16 -22.52
CA PRO A 106 11.40 17.43 -21.86
C PRO A 106 10.68 18.47 -22.74
N VAL A 107 10.18 18.09 -23.91
CA VAL A 107 9.33 18.93 -24.78
C VAL A 107 8.26 18.05 -25.42
N ASP A 108 7.02 18.14 -24.97
CA ASP A 108 5.95 17.25 -25.46
C ASP A 108 5.67 17.35 -26.97
N PHE A 109 5.67 18.55 -27.55
CA PHE A 109 5.43 18.74 -28.98
C PHE A 109 6.39 19.73 -29.64
N ILE A 110 6.66 19.50 -30.92
CA ILE A 110 7.14 20.53 -31.85
C ILE A 110 6.02 20.82 -32.85
N VAL A 111 5.66 22.08 -32.98
CA VAL A 111 4.67 22.57 -33.95
C VAL A 111 5.39 23.30 -35.08
N PHE A 112 5.17 22.85 -36.31
CA PHE A 112 5.65 23.49 -37.53
C PHE A 112 4.53 24.36 -38.12
N ASP A 113 4.22 25.46 -37.44
CA ASP A 113 3.07 26.33 -37.73
C ASP A 113 3.03 26.74 -39.21
N GLY A 114 1.94 26.42 -39.92
CA GLY A 114 1.73 26.71 -41.34
C GLY A 114 2.31 25.67 -42.32
N LEU A 115 2.96 24.61 -41.83
CA LEU A 115 3.57 23.57 -42.68
C LEU A 115 2.53 22.84 -43.54
N SER A 116 1.37 22.50 -42.97
CA SER A 116 0.28 21.81 -43.66
C SER A 116 -0.38 22.66 -44.76
N GLU A 117 -0.21 23.98 -44.69
CA GLU A 117 -0.69 24.96 -45.67
C GLU A 117 0.38 25.30 -46.73
N GLY A 118 1.59 24.74 -46.59
CA GLY A 118 2.71 24.98 -47.50
C GLY A 118 3.45 26.30 -47.28
N ALA A 119 3.08 27.07 -46.25
CA ALA A 119 3.67 28.36 -45.90
C ALA A 119 4.02 28.38 -44.41
N MET A 120 5.20 27.86 -44.08
CA MET A 120 5.63 27.72 -42.68
C MET A 120 6.01 29.08 -42.07
N ASN A 121 5.41 29.39 -40.91
CA ASN A 121 5.59 30.65 -40.18
C ASN A 121 6.69 30.56 -39.12
N LYS A 122 6.61 29.54 -38.24
CA LYS A 122 7.52 29.37 -37.10
C LYS A 122 7.57 27.92 -36.62
N VAL A 123 8.64 27.59 -35.88
CA VAL A 123 8.71 26.36 -35.08
C VAL A 123 8.40 26.70 -33.64
N VAL A 124 7.46 26.00 -33.02
CA VAL A 124 7.07 26.19 -31.62
C VAL A 124 7.32 24.92 -30.82
N PHE A 125 8.10 25.04 -29.75
CA PHE A 125 8.29 23.97 -28.78
C PHE A 125 7.22 24.12 -27.70
N VAL A 126 6.41 23.08 -27.49
CA VAL A 126 5.27 23.10 -26.57
C VAL A 126 5.48 22.02 -25.52
N GLU A 127 5.40 22.42 -24.25
CA GLU A 127 5.32 21.53 -23.11
C GLU A 127 3.90 21.60 -22.54
N VAL A 128 3.24 20.46 -22.40
CA VAL A 128 1.88 20.37 -21.89
C VAL A 128 1.92 20.06 -20.40
N LYS A 129 1.21 20.86 -19.61
CA LYS A 129 1.04 20.59 -18.18
C LYS A 129 -0.41 20.31 -17.86
N SER A 130 -0.64 19.22 -17.13
CA SER A 130 -1.95 18.93 -16.56
C SER A 130 -2.24 19.87 -15.38
N GLY A 131 -3.22 20.76 -15.54
CA GLY A 131 -3.69 21.68 -14.49
C GLY A 131 -3.08 23.09 -14.51
N LYS A 132 -3.71 24.04 -13.79
CA LYS A 132 -3.36 25.48 -13.82
C LYS A 132 -2.04 25.85 -13.14
N THR A 133 -1.38 24.91 -12.45
CA THR A 133 -0.20 25.18 -11.59
C THR A 133 1.00 24.29 -11.93
N GLY A 134 1.00 23.62 -13.08
CA GLY A 134 2.09 22.73 -13.46
C GLY A 134 3.42 23.49 -13.61
N ALA A 135 4.34 23.27 -12.67
CA ALA A 135 5.68 23.85 -12.75
C ALA A 135 6.56 23.03 -13.70
N LEU A 136 7.44 23.71 -14.43
CA LEU A 136 8.44 23.03 -15.26
C LEU A 136 9.45 22.28 -14.38
N SER A 137 9.81 21.05 -14.79
CA SER A 137 10.92 20.30 -14.21
C SER A 137 12.25 21.01 -14.51
N GLN A 138 13.31 20.65 -13.78
CA GLN A 138 14.63 21.23 -14.02
C GLN A 138 15.11 20.99 -15.47
N ARG A 139 14.83 19.81 -16.03
CA ARG A 139 15.19 19.45 -17.41
C ARG A 139 14.44 20.33 -18.42
N GLU A 140 13.14 20.50 -18.25
CA GLU A 140 12.31 21.37 -19.11
C GLU A 140 12.75 22.84 -19.01
N LYS A 141 13.09 23.32 -17.81
CA LYS A 141 13.62 24.68 -17.62
C LYS A 141 14.89 24.92 -18.43
N LEU A 142 15.83 23.96 -18.40
CA LEU A 142 17.07 24.04 -19.17
C LEU A 142 16.82 24.10 -20.68
N VAL A 143 15.89 23.27 -21.18
CA VAL A 143 15.54 23.29 -22.61
C VAL A 143 14.86 24.60 -22.99
N ARG A 144 13.89 25.06 -22.21
CA ARG A 144 13.24 26.37 -22.41
C ARG A 144 14.26 27.50 -22.44
N GLU A 145 15.23 27.53 -21.52
CA GLU A 145 16.29 28.53 -21.54
C GLU A 145 17.19 28.45 -22.78
N CYS A 146 17.52 27.23 -23.23
CA CYS A 146 18.29 27.03 -24.45
C CYS A 146 17.57 27.62 -25.67
N ILE A 147 16.27 27.33 -25.79
CA ILE A 147 15.39 27.84 -26.86
C ILE A 147 15.26 29.36 -26.76
N ASN A 148 14.97 29.91 -25.58
CA ASN A 148 14.80 31.36 -25.37
C ASN A 148 16.08 32.15 -25.67
N ARG A 149 17.26 31.54 -25.51
CA ARG A 149 18.54 32.15 -25.87
C ARG A 149 18.89 31.97 -27.36
N GLY A 150 18.00 31.41 -28.18
CA GLY A 150 18.21 31.17 -29.60
C GLY A 150 19.23 30.07 -29.91
N LYS A 151 19.56 29.21 -28.94
CA LYS A 151 20.50 28.09 -29.14
C LYS A 151 19.79 26.89 -29.74
N VAL A 152 19.27 27.05 -30.95
CA VAL A 152 18.57 26.03 -31.74
C VAL A 152 19.19 25.98 -33.13
N SER A 153 19.57 24.80 -33.61
CA SER A 153 20.16 24.58 -34.93
C SER A 153 19.36 23.53 -35.71
N TYR A 154 19.44 23.60 -37.04
CA TYR A 154 18.93 22.57 -37.95
C TYR A 154 20.13 21.92 -38.64
N GLU A 155 20.32 20.63 -38.43
CA GLU A 155 21.45 19.87 -38.95
C GLU A 155 20.96 18.69 -39.78
N ILE A 156 21.55 18.50 -40.96
CA ILE A 156 21.27 17.37 -41.83
C ILE A 156 22.42 16.37 -41.67
N ILE A 157 22.12 15.22 -41.06
CA ILE A 157 23.08 14.12 -40.94
C ILE A 157 22.70 13.06 -41.96
N HIS A 158 23.59 12.82 -42.92
CA HIS A 158 23.45 11.72 -43.86
C HIS A 158 24.08 10.46 -43.26
N ASN A 159 23.29 9.41 -43.09
CA ASN A 159 23.84 8.10 -42.80
C ASN A 159 24.49 7.57 -44.09
N ARG A 160 25.82 7.39 -44.07
CA ARG A 160 26.50 6.68 -45.15
C ARG A 160 26.40 5.19 -44.81
N GLU A 161 25.48 4.50 -45.47
CA GLU A 161 25.69 3.07 -45.73
C GLU A 161 26.91 2.89 -46.64
#